data_AF-A0A382CPV3-F1
#
_entry.id   AF-A0A382CPV3-F1
#
_cell.length_a   1.000
_cell.length_b   1.000
_cell.length_c   1.000
_cell.angle_alpha   90.00
_cell.angle_beta   90.00
_cell.angle_gamma   90.00
#
_symmetry.space_group_name_H-M   'P 1'
#
loop_
_entity.id
_entity.type
_entity.pdbx_description
1 polymer ?
#
loop_
_entity_poly.entity_id
_entity_poly.type
_entity_poly.pdbx_seq_one_letter_code
_entity_poly.pdbx_strand_id
1 'polypeptide(L)'
;MYLTENLQEKWQPVLEHPDLPKIEDSYKRAVTTVILENQEKAVREDASFMAEAAPANFSGTMPDTGGVAKWDPVLISLVRRAMPNLIAYDVCGVQPMTGPTGLIFAMKSRYGTQAGAEALFNEANTEFSSDNATTNSPTASGDAQAGTNPAILNDSPSAGTYTTSSGMTTAGAEALGDASTNAFAEMAFSIDKVTVTARSRALKAEYTMELAQDLKAIHGLDAETELANILSSEILAEINREVVRTIYGHAYAGAQVNTTTAGIFDLDTDSNGRWSVEKFKGLLYQLERDANAIGQQTRRGKGNIIIC
;
A
#
# COMPACT_ATOMS: atom_id res chain seq x y z
N MET A 1 48.25 -46.16 44.37
CA MET A 1 49.04 -45.70 43.21
C MET A 1 48.72 -46.47 41.93
N TYR A 2 48.51 -47.80 41.98
CA TYR A 2 48.13 -48.59 40.80
C TYR A 2 46.72 -48.34 40.21
N LEU A 3 45.77 -47.86 41.03
CA LEU A 3 44.40 -47.53 40.58
C LEU A 3 44.33 -46.23 39.75
N THR A 4 45.21 -45.26 40.02
CA THR A 4 45.20 -43.96 39.33
C THR A 4 45.79 -44.01 37.93
N GLU A 5 46.74 -44.90 37.68
CA GLU A 5 47.34 -45.09 36.34
C GLU A 5 46.35 -45.71 35.36
N ASN A 6 45.61 -46.74 35.78
CA ASN A 6 44.53 -47.34 34.98
C ASN A 6 43.40 -46.34 34.66
N LEU A 7 43.07 -45.46 35.61
CA LEU A 7 42.08 -44.39 35.39
C LEU A 7 42.61 -43.29 34.47
N GLN A 8 43.91 -43.01 34.49
CA GLN A 8 44.54 -42.06 33.57
C GLN A 8 44.54 -42.56 32.12
N GLU A 9 44.73 -43.85 31.90
CA GLU A 9 44.61 -44.46 30.56
C GLU A 9 43.17 -44.41 30.04
N LYS A 10 42.18 -44.78 30.87
CA LYS A 10 40.76 -44.74 30.51
C LYS A 10 40.30 -43.33 30.09
N TRP A 11 40.73 -42.31 30.82
CA TRP A 11 40.32 -40.92 30.61
C TRP A 11 41.30 -40.10 29.75
N GLN A 12 42.35 -40.73 29.19
CA GLN A 12 43.36 -40.06 28.37
C GLN A 12 42.79 -39.22 27.21
N PRO A 13 41.78 -39.69 26.45
CA PRO A 13 41.22 -38.92 25.34
C PRO A 13 40.57 -37.59 25.76
N VAL A 14 40.07 -37.53 27.01
CA VAL A 14 39.41 -36.34 27.58
C VAL A 14 40.43 -35.40 28.21
N LEU A 15 41.47 -35.95 28.84
CA LEU A 15 42.55 -35.17 29.46
C LEU A 15 43.48 -34.52 28.44
N GLU A 16 43.57 -35.07 27.23
CA GLU A 16 44.45 -34.61 26.15
C GLU A 16 43.67 -34.04 24.95
N HIS A 17 42.40 -33.67 25.16
CA HIS A 17 41.54 -33.13 24.10
C HIS A 17 42.13 -31.83 23.52
N PRO A 18 42.22 -31.70 22.18
CA PRO A 18 42.95 -30.60 21.52
C PRO A 18 42.37 -29.21 21.79
N ASP A 19 41.07 -29.12 22.09
CA ASP A 19 40.36 -27.85 22.32
C ASP A 19 40.45 -27.33 23.78
N LEU A 20 41.12 -28.07 24.68
CA LEU A 20 41.24 -27.70 26.10
C LEU A 20 42.71 -27.45 26.50
N PRO A 21 42.99 -26.52 27.43
CA PRO A 21 44.34 -26.30 27.94
C PRO A 21 44.92 -27.58 28.58
N LYS A 22 46.16 -27.94 28.22
CA LYS A 22 46.83 -29.12 28.78
C LYS A 22 47.07 -28.96 30.28
N ILE A 23 46.76 -30.00 31.05
CA ILE A 23 47.03 -30.05 32.48
C ILE A 23 48.47 -30.54 32.69
N GLU A 24 49.39 -29.62 33.00
CA GLU A 24 50.83 -29.91 33.14
C GLU A 24 51.18 -30.55 34.50
N ASP A 25 50.40 -30.30 35.55
CA ASP A 25 50.64 -30.78 36.92
C ASP A 25 50.08 -32.20 37.11
N SER A 26 50.97 -33.15 37.46
CA SER A 26 50.65 -34.57 37.63
C SER A 26 49.68 -34.83 38.79
N TYR A 27 49.72 -34.01 39.85
CA TYR A 27 48.80 -34.13 40.98
C TYR A 27 47.39 -33.68 40.59
N LYS A 28 47.28 -32.53 39.90
CA LYS A 28 46.00 -32.06 39.36
C LYS A 28 45.41 -33.05 38.37
N ARG A 29 46.22 -33.62 37.50
CA ARG A 29 45.79 -34.66 36.54
C ARG A 29 45.18 -35.87 37.26
N ALA A 30 45.82 -36.36 38.33
CA ALA A 30 45.31 -37.47 39.12
C ALA A 30 44.03 -37.13 39.90
N VAL A 31 43.87 -35.90 40.38
CA VAL A 31 42.62 -35.48 41.04
C VAL A 31 41.49 -35.34 40.02
N THR A 32 41.75 -34.75 38.85
CA THR A 32 40.75 -34.63 37.78
C THR A 32 40.29 -35.98 37.25
N THR A 33 41.17 -36.99 37.14
CA THR A 33 40.77 -38.33 36.70
C THR A 33 39.85 -39.02 37.71
N VAL A 34 40.09 -38.84 39.01
CA VAL A 34 39.24 -39.39 40.07
C VAL A 34 37.87 -38.68 40.09
N ILE A 35 37.84 -37.37 39.85
CA ILE A 35 36.57 -36.61 39.76
C ILE A 35 35.76 -37.07 38.54
N LEU A 36 36.39 -37.24 37.37
CA LEU A 36 35.73 -37.72 36.16
C LEU A 36 35.16 -39.14 36.35
N GLU A 37 35.92 -40.04 36.98
CA GLU A 37 35.44 -41.39 37.30
C GLU A 37 34.25 -41.36 38.28
N ASN A 38 34.29 -40.48 39.29
CA ASN A 38 33.18 -40.33 40.23
C ASN A 38 31.95 -39.70 39.57
N GLN A 39 32.14 -38.77 38.63
CA GLN A 39 31.05 -38.18 37.83
C GLN A 39 30.42 -39.21 36.90
N GLU A 40 31.21 -40.03 36.19
CA GLU A 40 30.68 -41.11 35.36
C GLU A 40 29.90 -42.12 36.20
N LYS A 41 30.44 -42.50 37.37
CA LYS A 41 29.74 -43.40 38.30
C LYS A 41 28.44 -42.81 38.81
N ALA A 42 28.42 -41.53 39.21
CA ALA A 42 27.22 -40.85 39.65
C ALA A 42 26.16 -40.79 38.54
N VAL A 43 26.55 -40.45 37.30
CA VAL A 43 25.64 -40.44 36.15
C VAL A 43 25.10 -41.84 35.83
N ARG A 44 25.93 -42.88 36.00
CA ARG A 44 25.53 -44.28 35.80
C ARG A 44 24.61 -44.79 36.91
N GLU A 45 24.85 -44.39 38.15
CA GLU A 45 24.01 -44.71 39.31
C GLU A 45 22.66 -43.98 39.22
N ASP A 46 22.65 -42.70 38.85
CA ASP A 46 21.41 -41.93 38.59
C ASP A 46 20.62 -42.52 37.41
N ALA A 47 21.29 -42.99 36.36
CA ALA A 47 20.65 -43.69 35.25
C ALA A 47 20.02 -45.04 35.68
N SER A 48 20.61 -45.72 36.67
CA SER A 48 20.08 -46.98 37.21
C SER A 48 18.87 -46.79 38.13
N PHE A 49 18.67 -45.58 38.67
CA PHE A 49 17.51 -45.24 39.51
C PHE A 49 16.23 -44.99 38.68
N MET A 50 16.33 -44.93 37.35
CA MET A 50 15.23 -44.67 36.41
C MET A 50 14.91 -45.87 35.50
N ALA A 51 15.04 -47.10 36.01
CA ALA A 51 14.65 -48.32 35.31
C ALA A 51 13.44 -49.01 35.97
N GLU A 52 12.24 -48.44 35.82
CA GLU A 52 11.00 -49.21 35.94
C GLU A 52 10.73 -49.92 34.60
N ALA A 53 10.20 -51.15 34.66
CA ALA A 53 9.88 -51.95 33.47
C ALA A 53 8.78 -51.27 32.63
N ALA A 54 9.17 -50.59 31.54
CA ALA A 54 8.23 -49.93 30.65
C ALA A 54 7.45 -50.94 29.77
N PRO A 55 6.14 -50.73 29.51
CA PRO A 55 5.34 -51.58 28.63
C PRO A 55 5.76 -51.46 27.15
N ALA A 56 5.62 -52.55 26.38
CA ALA A 56 6.09 -52.72 25.00
C ALA A 56 5.38 -51.86 23.90
N ASN A 57 4.55 -50.88 24.26
CA ASN A 57 3.81 -50.04 23.31
C ASN A 57 4.13 -48.55 23.55
N PHE A 58 5.29 -48.08 23.10
CA PHE A 58 5.62 -46.65 23.17
C PHE A 58 5.34 -45.94 21.84
N SER A 59 4.14 -45.34 21.75
CA SER A 59 3.70 -44.53 20.61
C SER A 59 3.94 -43.04 20.87
N GLY A 60 5.04 -42.52 20.33
CA GLY A 60 5.13 -41.24 19.62
C GLY A 60 4.36 -40.01 20.13
N THR A 61 4.38 -39.69 21.42
CA THR A 61 3.82 -38.43 21.92
C THR A 61 4.84 -37.66 22.78
N MET A 62 5.00 -36.36 22.49
CA MET A 62 5.63 -35.40 23.40
C MET A 62 4.56 -34.89 24.38
N PRO A 63 4.84 -34.77 25.70
CA PRO A 63 6.09 -35.02 26.40
C PRO A 63 6.26 -36.49 26.83
N ASP A 64 7.51 -36.96 26.92
CA ASP A 64 7.90 -38.37 27.05
C ASP A 64 8.02 -38.82 28.53
N THR A 65 7.41 -39.97 28.86
CA THR A 65 7.47 -40.65 30.16
C THR A 65 8.27 -41.97 30.11
N GLY A 66 9.20 -42.11 29.15
CA GLY A 66 10.04 -43.29 28.94
C GLY A 66 11.52 -43.01 29.23
N GLY A 67 12.10 -43.73 30.19
CA GLY A 67 13.44 -43.54 30.78
C GLY A 67 14.66 -43.78 29.88
N VAL A 68 14.63 -43.36 28.61
CA VAL A 68 15.83 -43.28 27.76
C VAL A 68 16.08 -41.80 27.44
N ALA A 69 17.21 -41.25 27.90
CA ALA A 69 17.63 -39.90 27.55
C ALA A 69 17.82 -39.80 26.03
N LYS A 70 16.88 -39.13 25.35
CA LYS A 70 17.02 -38.79 23.93
C LYS A 70 17.93 -37.57 23.80
N TRP A 71 18.77 -37.54 22.77
CA TRP A 71 19.54 -36.34 22.41
C TRP A 71 18.58 -35.17 22.18
N ASP A 72 19.03 -33.96 22.52
CA ASP A 72 18.27 -32.75 22.22
C ASP A 72 17.91 -32.75 20.72
N PRO A 73 16.62 -32.56 20.39
CA PRO A 73 16.18 -32.62 19.01
C PRO A 73 16.90 -31.55 18.18
N VAL A 74 17.34 -31.93 16.97
CA VAL A 74 17.91 -30.97 16.01
C VAL A 74 16.84 -29.91 15.73
N LEU A 75 17.09 -28.69 16.19
CA LEU A 75 16.17 -27.57 16.01
C LEU A 75 16.08 -27.24 14.52
N ILE A 76 14.89 -27.38 13.95
CA ILE A 76 14.60 -26.92 12.60
C ILE A 76 14.62 -25.38 12.60
N SER A 77 15.28 -24.78 11.61
CA SER A 77 15.40 -23.32 11.50
C SER A 77 14.04 -22.62 11.52
N LEU A 78 13.98 -21.44 12.16
CA LEU A 78 12.76 -20.65 12.26
C LEU A 78 12.31 -20.13 10.88
N VAL A 79 11.02 -20.29 10.56
CA VAL A 79 10.44 -19.77 9.31
C VAL A 79 9.83 -18.39 9.56
N ARG A 80 10.12 -17.43 8.67
CA ARG A 80 9.54 -16.08 8.72
C ARG A 80 8.30 -15.99 7.83
N ARG A 81 7.34 -15.16 8.22
CA ARG A 81 6.21 -14.79 7.35
C ARG A 81 6.72 -13.86 6.23
N ALA A 82 6.27 -14.09 5.00
CA ALA A 82 6.58 -13.22 3.87
C ALA A 82 5.95 -11.84 4.04
N MET A 83 6.69 -10.79 3.71
CA MET A 83 6.16 -9.42 3.68
C MET A 83 5.19 -9.26 2.50
N PRO A 84 4.09 -8.52 2.66
CA PRO A 84 3.14 -8.28 1.57
C PRO A 84 3.74 -7.36 0.50
N ASN A 85 3.29 -7.54 -0.74
CA ASN A 85 3.65 -6.63 -1.84
C ASN A 85 2.93 -5.28 -1.67
N LEU A 86 3.63 -4.20 -2.03
CA LEU A 86 3.23 -2.83 -1.82
C LEU A 86 2.89 -2.17 -3.17
N ILE A 87 1.70 -1.57 -3.32
CA ILE A 87 1.24 -1.02 -4.62
C ILE A 87 1.02 0.50 -4.65
N ALA A 88 1.04 1.18 -3.50
CA ALA A 88 0.71 2.60 -3.41
C ALA A 88 1.51 3.51 -4.36
N TYR A 89 2.81 3.25 -4.54
CA TYR A 89 3.66 4.09 -5.40
C TYR A 89 3.43 3.89 -6.90
N ASP A 90 2.74 2.82 -7.31
CA ASP A 90 2.38 2.59 -8.71
C ASP A 90 1.09 3.32 -9.09
N VAL A 91 0.27 3.70 -8.09
CA VAL A 91 -1.08 4.27 -8.31
C VAL A 91 -1.16 5.77 -8.03
N CYS A 92 -0.18 6.35 -7.32
CA CYS A 92 -0.15 7.79 -7.03
C CYS A 92 1.13 8.47 -7.54
N GLY A 93 0.99 9.73 -7.94
CA GLY A 93 2.14 10.58 -8.25
C GLY A 93 2.87 10.98 -6.96
N VAL A 94 4.20 10.89 -6.96
CA VAL A 94 5.04 11.29 -5.83
C VAL A 94 5.82 12.55 -6.18
N GLN A 95 5.72 13.56 -5.33
CA GLN A 95 6.57 14.74 -5.38
C GLN A 95 7.35 14.86 -4.06
N PRO A 96 8.66 14.57 -4.06
CA PRO A 96 9.46 14.65 -2.83
C PRO A 96 9.52 16.09 -2.31
N MET A 97 9.36 16.25 -0.98
CA MET A 97 9.41 17.56 -0.32
C MET A 97 10.79 17.82 0.28
N THR A 98 11.35 19.01 0.05
CA THR A 98 12.62 19.45 0.65
C THR A 98 12.44 20.20 1.98
N GLY A 99 11.20 20.57 2.33
CA GLY A 99 10.85 21.23 3.59
C GLY A 99 9.56 20.69 4.19
N PRO A 100 9.22 21.05 5.43
CA PRO A 100 8.05 20.49 6.15
C PRO A 100 6.70 20.94 5.57
N THR A 101 6.68 22.02 4.80
CA THR A 101 5.49 22.57 4.15
C THR A 101 5.76 22.85 2.68
N GLY A 102 4.84 22.44 1.81
CA GLY A 102 4.83 22.71 0.37
C GLY A 102 3.66 23.60 -0.02
N LEU A 103 3.82 24.33 -1.13
CA LEU A 103 2.75 25.11 -1.75
C LEU A 103 2.48 24.56 -3.15
N ILE A 104 1.21 24.29 -3.44
CA ILE A 104 0.74 23.91 -4.78
C ILE A 104 0.00 25.11 -5.34
N PHE A 105 0.38 25.52 -6.56
CA PHE A 105 -0.27 26.60 -7.28
C PHE A 105 -1.03 26.04 -8.48
N ALA A 106 -2.23 26.57 -8.72
CA ALA A 106 -3.04 26.24 -9.89
C ALA A 106 -3.46 27.52 -10.60
N MET A 107 -3.12 27.63 -11.88
CA MET A 107 -3.59 28.73 -12.73
C MET A 107 -4.88 28.30 -13.43
N LYS A 108 -5.92 29.14 -13.34
CA LYS A 108 -7.20 28.93 -14.02
C LYS A 108 -7.48 30.11 -14.95
N SER A 109 -7.83 29.84 -16.20
CA SER A 109 -8.31 30.86 -17.13
C SER A 109 -9.79 31.15 -16.85
N ARG A 110 -10.18 32.42 -16.90
CA ARG A 110 -11.51 32.90 -16.54
C ARG A 110 -12.06 33.82 -17.63
N TYR A 111 -13.37 33.76 -17.86
CA TYR A 111 -14.08 34.70 -18.72
C TYR A 111 -14.41 35.99 -17.97
N GLY A 112 -14.20 37.15 -18.60
CA GLY A 112 -14.47 38.47 -18.07
C GLY A 112 -13.50 38.91 -16.99
N THR A 113 -13.64 38.37 -15.78
CA THR A 113 -12.84 38.78 -14.61
C THR A 113 -12.19 37.58 -13.93
N GLN A 114 -11.28 37.82 -12.98
CA GLN A 114 -10.66 36.76 -12.18
C GLN A 114 -11.66 35.93 -11.35
N ALA A 115 -12.88 36.45 -11.13
CA ALA A 115 -13.97 35.75 -10.45
C ALA A 115 -14.98 35.10 -11.40
N GLY A 116 -14.78 35.22 -12.72
CA GLY A 116 -15.70 34.69 -13.73
C GLY A 116 -15.70 33.17 -13.87
N ALA A 117 -16.47 32.67 -14.83
CA ALA A 117 -16.51 31.25 -15.16
C ALA A 117 -15.16 30.77 -15.71
N GLU A 118 -14.76 29.53 -15.41
CA GLU A 118 -13.50 28.95 -15.89
C GLU A 118 -13.60 28.54 -17.36
N ALA A 119 -12.63 28.97 -18.18
CA ALA A 119 -12.73 28.87 -19.64
C ALA A 119 -12.21 27.53 -20.22
N LEU A 120 -11.28 26.86 -19.54
CA LEU A 120 -10.60 25.67 -20.08
C LEU A 120 -11.05 24.34 -19.42
N PHE A 121 -12.11 24.37 -18.60
CA PHE A 121 -12.61 23.17 -17.93
C PHE A 121 -13.92 22.66 -18.53
N ASN A 122 -14.90 23.54 -18.65
CA ASN A 122 -16.19 23.25 -19.29
C ASN A 122 -16.11 23.40 -20.81
N GLU A 123 -17.20 23.05 -21.50
CA GLU A 123 -17.36 23.37 -22.92
C GLU A 123 -17.14 24.88 -23.15
N ALA A 124 -16.34 25.20 -24.17
CA ALA A 124 -16.06 26.59 -24.50
C ALA A 124 -17.34 27.31 -24.93
N ASN A 125 -17.50 28.55 -24.49
CA ASN A 125 -18.61 29.38 -24.93
C ASN A 125 -18.35 29.89 -26.37
N THR A 126 -19.18 29.47 -27.30
CA THR A 126 -19.18 29.81 -28.74
C THR A 126 -19.58 31.26 -29.01
N GLU A 127 -20.23 31.92 -28.05
CA GLU A 127 -20.67 33.32 -28.16
C GLU A 127 -19.65 34.31 -27.57
N PHE A 128 -18.81 33.87 -26.64
CA PHE A 128 -18.04 34.80 -25.80
C PHE A 128 -17.15 35.78 -26.59
N SER A 129 -16.54 35.32 -27.69
CA SER A 129 -15.70 36.18 -28.55
C SER A 129 -16.46 36.84 -29.70
N SER A 130 -17.73 36.47 -29.93
CA SER A 130 -18.57 37.00 -31.00
C SER A 130 -19.67 37.94 -30.49
N ASP A 131 -19.69 38.20 -29.17
CA ASP A 131 -20.59 39.15 -28.53
C ASP A 131 -19.84 40.28 -27.81
N ASN A 132 -20.56 41.34 -27.50
CA ASN A 132 -20.08 42.48 -26.73
C ASN A 132 -20.10 42.16 -25.22
N ALA A 133 -19.06 42.60 -24.51
CA ALA A 133 -18.91 42.36 -23.08
C ALA A 133 -20.03 42.94 -22.18
N THR A 134 -20.82 43.89 -22.68
CA THR A 134 -21.73 44.71 -21.85
C THR A 134 -23.21 44.50 -22.14
N THR A 135 -23.57 44.08 -23.35
CA THR A 135 -24.97 43.80 -23.74
C THR A 135 -24.99 42.67 -24.75
N ASN A 136 -25.97 41.76 -24.60
CA ASN A 136 -26.24 40.71 -25.59
C ASN A 136 -26.55 41.37 -26.94
N SER A 137 -25.59 41.34 -27.86
CA SER A 137 -25.67 42.06 -29.13
C SER A 137 -26.59 41.31 -30.08
N PRO A 138 -27.71 41.90 -30.55
CA PRO A 138 -28.57 41.27 -31.55
C PRO A 138 -27.89 41.14 -32.94
N THR A 139 -26.60 41.49 -33.04
CA THR A 139 -25.79 41.42 -34.27
C THR A 139 -24.83 40.22 -34.31
N ALA A 140 -24.78 39.40 -33.25
CA ALA A 140 -24.26 38.04 -33.32
C ALA A 140 -25.35 37.16 -33.97
N SER A 141 -25.04 36.45 -35.06
CA SER A 141 -26.08 35.68 -35.74
C SER A 141 -26.37 34.37 -35.01
N GLY A 142 -27.63 34.16 -34.63
CA GLY A 142 -28.12 32.89 -34.10
C GLY A 142 -28.00 32.78 -32.58
N ASP A 143 -28.92 31.99 -32.01
CA ASP A 143 -29.21 31.89 -30.58
C ASP A 143 -27.97 31.77 -29.68
N ALA A 144 -28.04 32.40 -28.49
CA ALA A 144 -27.03 32.24 -27.44
C ALA A 144 -26.74 30.75 -27.18
N GLN A 145 -25.48 30.41 -26.89
CA GLN A 145 -25.15 29.01 -26.57
C GLN A 145 -25.95 28.55 -25.36
N ALA A 146 -26.69 27.45 -25.53
CA ALA A 146 -27.45 26.81 -24.48
C ALA A 146 -27.32 25.29 -24.59
N GLY A 147 -27.59 24.62 -23.47
CA GLY A 147 -27.53 23.17 -23.36
C GLY A 147 -26.10 22.62 -23.29
N THR A 148 -25.99 21.39 -22.75
CA THR A 148 -24.69 20.70 -22.56
C THR A 148 -24.67 19.33 -23.26
N ASN A 149 -25.72 18.98 -24.00
CA ASN A 149 -25.86 17.69 -24.65
C ASN A 149 -26.64 17.85 -25.97
N PRO A 150 -26.05 17.51 -27.13
CA PRO A 150 -26.80 17.40 -28.37
C PRO A 150 -27.82 16.27 -28.21
N ALA A 151 -29.10 16.61 -28.26
CA ALA A 151 -30.22 15.75 -27.88
C ALA A 151 -30.53 14.61 -28.88
N ILE A 152 -29.52 13.89 -29.36
CA ILE A 152 -29.66 12.92 -30.47
C ILE A 152 -30.28 11.58 -30.02
N LEU A 153 -30.47 11.34 -28.71
CA LEU A 153 -31.00 10.05 -28.21
C LEU A 153 -32.12 10.12 -27.16
N ASN A 154 -32.39 11.26 -26.50
CA ASN A 154 -33.53 11.39 -25.58
C ASN A 154 -33.79 12.87 -25.25
N ASP A 155 -34.66 13.49 -26.03
CA ASP A 155 -34.99 14.90 -25.90
C ASP A 155 -36.35 15.07 -25.19
N SER A 156 -36.35 14.82 -23.88
CA SER A 156 -37.52 15.02 -23.03
C SER A 156 -37.12 15.79 -21.78
N PRO A 157 -37.84 16.88 -21.42
CA PRO A 157 -39.09 17.36 -22.03
C PRO A 157 -38.94 18.48 -23.08
N SER A 158 -37.74 18.89 -23.52
CA SER A 158 -37.62 20.11 -24.35
C SER A 158 -36.58 20.05 -25.46
N ALA A 159 -37.09 19.78 -26.67
CA ALA A 159 -36.30 19.75 -27.87
C ALA A 159 -35.78 21.09 -28.35
N GLY A 160 -34.52 21.09 -28.82
CA GLY A 160 -33.82 22.27 -29.32
C GLY A 160 -32.99 23.05 -28.29
N THR A 161 -32.70 22.47 -27.12
CA THR A 161 -31.94 23.16 -26.06
C THR A 161 -30.42 23.21 -26.31
N TYR A 162 -29.88 22.45 -27.27
CA TYR A 162 -28.45 22.50 -27.63
C TYR A 162 -28.23 23.47 -28.80
N THR A 163 -27.88 24.71 -28.49
CA THR A 163 -27.67 25.79 -29.46
C THR A 163 -26.21 26.23 -29.47
N THR A 164 -25.77 26.77 -30.60
CA THR A 164 -24.43 27.35 -30.78
C THR A 164 -24.57 28.75 -31.35
N SER A 165 -23.74 29.68 -30.90
CA SER A 165 -23.66 31.01 -31.48
C SER A 165 -22.68 31.04 -32.65
N SER A 166 -22.94 31.93 -33.62
CA SER A 166 -22.03 32.15 -34.76
C SER A 166 -21.14 33.38 -34.53
N GLY A 167 -20.22 33.63 -35.47
CA GLY A 167 -19.38 34.83 -35.44
C GLY A 167 -20.15 36.15 -35.49
N MET A 168 -19.52 37.22 -35.01
CA MET A 168 -20.04 38.59 -35.10
C MET A 168 -20.07 39.04 -36.58
N THR A 169 -21.07 39.82 -36.97
CA THR A 169 -21.07 40.48 -38.29
C THR A 169 -19.88 41.44 -38.43
N THR A 170 -19.39 41.66 -39.64
CA THR A 170 -18.27 42.59 -39.89
C THR A 170 -18.57 44.00 -39.39
N ALA A 171 -19.81 44.46 -39.58
CA ALA A 171 -20.25 45.77 -39.09
C ALA A 171 -20.24 45.85 -37.55
N GLY A 172 -20.66 44.79 -36.85
CA GLY A 172 -20.58 44.73 -35.39
C GLY A 172 -19.13 44.72 -34.90
N ALA A 173 -18.26 43.96 -35.58
CA ALA A 173 -16.85 43.85 -35.23
C ALA A 173 -16.07 45.16 -35.46
N GLU A 174 -16.40 45.91 -36.52
CA GLU A 174 -15.79 47.23 -36.79
C GLU A 174 -16.24 48.31 -35.80
N ALA A 175 -17.45 48.19 -35.25
CA ALA A 175 -17.94 49.11 -34.23
C ALA A 175 -17.37 48.81 -32.84
N LEU A 176 -16.90 47.58 -32.58
CA LEU A 176 -16.49 47.15 -31.24
C LEU A 176 -15.36 48.03 -30.68
N GLY A 177 -15.58 48.54 -29.47
CA GLY A 177 -14.70 49.49 -28.78
C GLY A 177 -15.02 50.97 -29.01
N ASP A 178 -16.05 51.31 -29.81
CA ASP A 178 -16.43 52.70 -30.11
C ASP A 178 -17.18 53.41 -28.97
N ALA A 179 -17.77 52.65 -28.05
CA ALA A 179 -18.58 53.15 -26.94
C ALA A 179 -18.45 52.26 -25.70
N SER A 180 -18.80 52.81 -24.53
CA SER A 180 -18.78 52.08 -23.25
C SER A 180 -19.77 50.91 -23.22
N THR A 181 -20.81 50.94 -24.05
CA THR A 181 -21.80 49.87 -24.20
C THR A 181 -21.49 48.95 -25.37
N ASN A 182 -20.28 49.02 -25.95
CA ASN A 182 -19.85 48.23 -27.09
C ASN A 182 -18.39 47.82 -26.90
N ALA A 183 -18.12 47.03 -25.86
CA ALA A 183 -16.76 46.71 -25.42
C ALA A 183 -16.33 45.29 -25.82
N PHE A 184 -15.03 45.10 -25.99
CA PHE A 184 -14.44 43.78 -26.22
C PHE A 184 -14.64 42.86 -25.02
N ALA A 185 -14.97 41.59 -25.28
CA ALA A 185 -14.96 40.55 -24.27
C ALA A 185 -13.51 40.27 -23.81
N GLU A 186 -13.30 40.26 -22.49
CA GLU A 186 -11.98 40.10 -21.88
C GLU A 186 -11.80 38.72 -21.25
N MET A 187 -10.58 38.22 -21.21
CA MET A 187 -10.23 37.02 -20.45
C MET A 187 -9.22 37.36 -19.36
N ALA A 188 -9.33 36.68 -18.23
CA ALA A 188 -8.44 36.82 -17.10
C ALA A 188 -7.85 35.46 -16.71
N PHE A 189 -6.86 35.47 -15.82
CA PHE A 189 -6.41 34.26 -15.14
C PHE A 189 -6.40 34.51 -13.62
N SER A 190 -6.69 33.47 -12.85
CA SER A 190 -6.56 33.45 -11.39
C SER A 190 -5.52 32.42 -10.98
N ILE A 191 -4.75 32.71 -9.92
CA ILE A 191 -3.79 31.77 -9.33
C ILE A 191 -4.29 31.36 -7.95
N ASP A 192 -4.72 30.11 -7.82
CA ASP A 192 -5.11 29.50 -6.56
C ASP A 192 -3.87 28.89 -5.89
N LYS A 193 -3.85 28.90 -4.54
CA LYS A 193 -2.81 28.24 -3.75
C LYS A 193 -3.38 27.27 -2.73
N VAL A 194 -2.72 26.14 -2.55
CA VAL A 194 -3.02 25.16 -1.50
C VAL A 194 -1.74 24.82 -0.74
N THR A 195 -1.81 24.87 0.59
CA THR A 195 -0.72 24.49 1.48
C THR A 195 -0.80 23.01 1.83
N VAL A 196 0.31 22.29 1.69
CA VAL A 196 0.45 20.89 2.12
C VAL A 196 1.49 20.83 3.23
N THR A 197 1.15 20.18 4.35
CA THR A 197 2.04 20.06 5.52
C THR A 197 2.31 18.60 5.80
N ALA A 198 3.59 18.24 5.98
CA ALA A 198 4.02 16.89 6.29
C ALA A 198 3.54 16.44 7.69
N ARG A 199 3.24 15.15 7.83
CA ARG A 199 2.92 14.50 9.10
C ARG A 199 3.91 13.38 9.38
N SER A 200 4.19 13.12 10.66
CA SER A 200 5.20 12.15 11.10
C SER A 200 4.59 10.84 11.58
N ARG A 201 5.35 9.74 11.43
CA ARG A 201 5.09 8.40 11.98
C ARG A 201 6.35 7.92 12.70
N ALA A 202 6.20 7.25 13.84
CA ALA A 202 7.32 6.69 14.58
C ALA A 202 6.86 5.43 15.34
N LEU A 203 7.70 4.38 15.32
CA LEU A 203 7.53 3.17 16.11
C LEU A 203 8.80 2.92 16.93
N LYS A 204 8.65 2.27 18.08
CA LYS A 204 9.76 1.89 18.96
C LYS A 204 9.68 0.39 19.23
N ALA A 205 10.82 -0.30 19.19
CA ALA A 205 10.98 -1.62 19.75
C ALA A 205 11.88 -1.56 20.99
N GLU A 206 11.58 -2.41 21.96
CA GLU A 206 12.41 -2.64 23.13
C GLU A 206 12.64 -4.16 23.22
N TYR A 207 13.86 -4.55 23.56
CA TYR A 207 14.23 -5.95 23.81
C TYR A 207 15.13 -6.03 25.04
N THR A 208 15.10 -7.17 25.72
CA THR A 208 15.99 -7.43 26.85
C THR A 208 17.30 -8.02 26.35
N MET A 209 18.39 -7.75 27.07
CA MET A 209 19.70 -8.34 26.73
C MET A 209 19.68 -9.87 26.87
N GLU A 210 18.92 -10.39 27.82
CA GLU A 210 18.70 -11.83 28.00
C GLU A 210 18.05 -12.45 26.76
N LEU A 211 17.00 -11.80 26.22
CA LEU A 211 16.35 -12.27 25.01
C LEU A 211 17.30 -12.23 23.81
N ALA A 212 18.08 -11.16 23.64
CA ALA A 212 19.04 -11.07 22.54
C ALA A 212 20.13 -12.14 22.62
N GLN A 213 20.60 -12.46 23.82
CA GLN A 213 21.58 -13.52 24.05
C GLN A 213 20.99 -14.90 23.74
N ASP A 214 19.77 -15.17 24.19
CA ASP A 214 19.06 -16.43 23.92
C ASP A 214 18.80 -16.63 22.42
N LEU A 215 18.28 -15.60 21.75
CA LEU A 215 18.01 -15.62 20.30
C LEU A 215 19.29 -15.85 19.48
N LYS A 216 20.41 -15.28 19.91
CA LYS A 216 21.70 -15.47 19.26
C LYS A 216 22.27 -16.86 19.52
N ALA A 217 22.15 -17.36 20.75
CA ALA A 217 22.69 -18.67 21.14
C ALA A 217 21.91 -19.84 20.53
N ILE A 218 20.58 -19.75 20.48
CA ILE A 218 19.72 -20.82 19.99
C ILE A 218 19.47 -20.72 18.48
N HIS A 219 19.13 -19.52 17.98
CA HIS A 219 18.69 -19.35 16.60
C HIS A 219 19.72 -18.71 15.67
N GLY A 220 20.86 -18.25 16.19
CA GLY A 220 21.90 -17.56 15.41
C GLY A 220 21.45 -16.22 14.83
N LEU A 221 20.38 -15.63 15.39
CA LEU A 221 19.77 -14.40 14.90
C LEU A 221 20.16 -13.22 15.80
N ASP A 222 20.27 -12.05 15.18
CA ASP A 222 20.48 -10.79 15.89
C ASP A 222 19.13 -10.07 16.13
N ALA A 223 18.72 -9.98 17.40
CA ALA A 223 17.45 -9.39 17.78
C ALA A 223 17.32 -7.91 17.38
N GLU A 224 18.42 -7.15 17.38
CA GLU A 224 18.40 -5.73 17.05
C GLU A 224 18.07 -5.51 15.57
N THR A 225 18.79 -6.21 14.69
CA THR A 225 18.59 -6.15 13.25
C THR A 225 17.20 -6.64 12.85
N GLU A 226 16.71 -7.73 13.46
CA GLU A 226 15.37 -8.25 13.16
C GLU A 226 14.25 -7.29 13.56
N LEU A 227 14.35 -6.67 14.74
CA LEU A 227 13.37 -5.70 15.18
C LEU A 227 13.40 -4.43 14.30
N ALA A 228 14.57 -3.92 13.94
CA ALA A 228 14.69 -2.78 13.04
C ALA A 228 14.02 -3.04 11.67
N ASN A 229 14.21 -4.24 11.12
CA ASN A 229 13.59 -4.65 9.87
C ASN A 229 12.07 -4.74 9.98
N ILE A 230 11.55 -5.31 11.08
CA ILE A 230 10.09 -5.39 11.33
C ILE A 230 9.50 -3.97 11.38
N LEU A 231 10.07 -3.07 12.18
CA LEU A 231 9.56 -1.70 12.32
C LEU A 231 9.57 -0.94 10.99
N SER A 232 10.67 -1.03 10.23
CA SER A 232 10.77 -0.36 8.94
C SER A 232 9.73 -0.90 7.94
N SER A 233 9.54 -2.22 7.90
CA SER A 233 8.56 -2.85 7.01
C SER A 233 7.12 -2.48 7.39
N GLU A 234 6.83 -2.37 8.70
CA GLU A 234 5.50 -2.01 9.19
C GLU A 234 5.15 -0.56 8.84
N ILE A 235 6.08 0.39 9.05
CA ILE A 235 5.84 1.80 8.68
C ILE A 235 5.56 1.93 7.19
N LEU A 236 6.27 1.19 6.34
CA LEU A 236 6.03 1.19 4.89
C LEU A 236 4.66 0.59 4.54
N ALA A 237 4.27 -0.50 5.19
CA ALA A 237 2.95 -1.10 5.00
C ALA A 237 1.81 -0.17 5.45
N GLU A 238 1.98 0.53 6.58
CA GLU A 238 1.03 1.52 7.06
C GLU A 238 0.84 2.67 6.07
N ILE A 239 1.94 3.26 5.59
CA ILE A 239 1.91 4.36 4.60
C ILE A 239 1.20 3.89 3.33
N ASN A 240 1.53 2.69 2.84
CA ASN A 240 0.91 2.13 1.65
C ASN A 240 -0.60 1.96 1.82
N ARG A 241 -1.01 1.41 2.97
CA ARG A 241 -2.43 1.17 3.27
C ARG A 241 -3.18 2.47 3.48
N GLU A 242 -2.56 3.50 4.05
CA GLU A 242 -3.13 4.84 4.15
C GLU A 242 -3.44 5.40 2.76
N VAL A 243 -2.47 5.37 1.83
CA VAL A 243 -2.69 5.88 0.46
C VAL A 243 -3.86 5.17 -0.21
N VAL A 244 -3.90 3.84 -0.16
CA VAL A 244 -4.99 3.04 -0.75
C VAL A 244 -6.35 3.36 -0.10
N ARG A 245 -6.40 3.52 1.22
CA ARG A 245 -7.63 3.88 1.94
C ARG A 245 -8.10 5.30 1.61
N THR A 246 -7.18 6.25 1.49
CA THR A 246 -7.48 7.63 1.10
C THR A 246 -8.03 7.69 -0.33
N ILE A 247 -7.46 6.91 -1.27
CA ILE A 247 -8.02 6.77 -2.62
C ILE A 247 -9.46 6.28 -2.55
N TYR A 248 -9.72 5.21 -1.78
CA TYR A 248 -11.08 4.67 -1.65
C TYR A 248 -12.06 5.67 -0.99
N GLY A 249 -11.60 6.45 0.00
CA GLY A 249 -12.42 7.43 0.70
C GLY A 249 -12.74 8.69 -0.11
N HIS A 250 -11.90 9.05 -1.08
CA HIS A 250 -12.12 10.21 -1.96
C HIS A 250 -12.64 9.84 -3.36
N ALA A 251 -12.69 8.55 -3.71
CA ALA A 251 -13.22 8.12 -4.99
C ALA A 251 -14.71 8.46 -5.12
N TYR A 252 -15.09 9.01 -6.28
CA TYR A 252 -16.49 9.17 -6.63
C TYR A 252 -17.13 7.81 -6.92
N ALA A 253 -18.40 7.65 -6.57
CA ALA A 253 -19.14 6.43 -6.88
C ALA A 253 -19.31 6.28 -8.40
N GLY A 254 -18.88 5.14 -8.95
CA GLY A 254 -19.14 4.73 -10.34
C GLY A 254 -20.59 4.30 -10.55
N ALA A 255 -20.91 3.67 -11.68
CA ALA A 255 -22.21 3.04 -11.91
C ALA A 255 -23.43 3.95 -11.62
N GLN A 256 -23.40 5.18 -12.13
CA GLN A 256 -24.43 6.20 -11.85
C GLN A 256 -25.63 6.16 -12.81
N VAL A 257 -25.52 5.48 -13.95
CA VAL A 257 -26.51 5.53 -15.03
C VAL A 257 -26.69 4.14 -15.62
N ASN A 258 -27.91 3.78 -16.01
CA ASN A 258 -28.31 2.46 -16.53
C ASN A 258 -28.03 1.32 -15.53
N THR A 259 -28.16 1.60 -14.24
CA THR A 259 -28.17 0.60 -13.16
C THR A 259 -29.43 0.75 -12.34
N THR A 260 -29.82 -0.33 -11.68
CA THR A 260 -31.00 -0.42 -10.82
C THR A 260 -30.77 0.40 -9.55
N THR A 261 -29.54 0.41 -9.04
CA THR A 261 -29.12 1.22 -7.89
C THR A 261 -27.87 2.02 -8.24
N ALA A 262 -27.96 3.34 -8.21
CA ALA A 262 -26.79 4.20 -8.48
C ALA A 262 -25.65 3.90 -7.49
N GLY A 263 -24.43 3.73 -8.01
CA GLY A 263 -23.26 3.37 -7.20
C GLY A 263 -22.98 1.88 -7.07
N ILE A 264 -23.90 1.01 -7.51
CA ILE A 264 -23.75 -0.45 -7.47
C ILE A 264 -24.07 -1.00 -8.85
N PHE A 265 -23.19 -1.86 -9.36
CA PHE A 265 -23.48 -2.65 -10.55
C PHE A 265 -23.73 -4.10 -10.14
N ASP A 266 -24.98 -4.53 -10.24
CA ASP A 266 -25.39 -5.89 -9.90
C ASP A 266 -25.48 -6.76 -11.16
N LEU A 267 -24.70 -7.85 -11.21
CA LEU A 267 -24.64 -8.76 -12.35
C LEU A 267 -25.98 -9.46 -12.65
N ASP A 268 -26.87 -9.56 -11.67
CA ASP A 268 -28.16 -10.24 -11.83
C ASP A 268 -29.26 -9.32 -12.36
N THR A 269 -29.23 -8.04 -12.02
CA THR A 269 -30.27 -7.07 -12.37
C THR A 269 -29.84 -6.07 -13.45
N ASP A 270 -28.57 -5.67 -13.47
CA ASP A 270 -28.05 -4.64 -14.39
C ASP A 270 -27.42 -5.24 -15.66
N SER A 271 -27.31 -6.56 -15.72
CA SER A 271 -26.86 -7.28 -16.90
C SER A 271 -27.93 -8.24 -17.42
N ASN A 272 -28.37 -8.00 -18.66
CA ASN A 272 -29.35 -8.83 -19.37
C ASN A 272 -28.82 -10.21 -19.81
N GLY A 273 -27.55 -10.53 -19.53
CA GLY A 273 -26.96 -11.84 -19.84
C GLY A 273 -27.61 -12.96 -19.03
N ARG A 274 -27.98 -14.07 -19.69
CA ARG A 274 -28.58 -15.23 -19.01
C ARG A 274 -27.51 -16.16 -18.44
N TRP A 275 -26.35 -16.21 -19.09
CA TRP A 275 -25.21 -17.05 -18.68
C TRP A 275 -24.10 -16.18 -18.10
N SER A 276 -23.26 -16.74 -17.21
CA SER A 276 -22.22 -15.98 -16.49
C SER A 276 -21.26 -15.24 -17.42
N VAL A 277 -20.87 -15.84 -18.55
CA VAL A 277 -19.98 -15.21 -19.54
C VAL A 277 -20.62 -13.96 -20.17
N GLU A 278 -21.93 -13.96 -20.38
CA GLU A 278 -22.66 -12.79 -20.87
C GLU A 278 -22.74 -11.71 -19.80
N LYS A 279 -22.95 -12.10 -18.54
CA LYS A 279 -22.97 -11.18 -17.40
C LYS A 279 -21.64 -10.46 -17.18
N PHE A 280 -20.52 -11.18 -17.31
CA PHE A 280 -19.19 -10.57 -17.21
C PHE A 280 -18.88 -9.59 -18.35
N LYS A 281 -19.46 -9.77 -19.54
CA LYS A 281 -19.35 -8.77 -20.62
C LYS A 281 -20.07 -7.46 -20.26
N GLY A 282 -21.21 -7.55 -19.57
CA GLY A 282 -21.91 -6.40 -19.01
C GLY A 282 -21.03 -5.62 -18.03
N LEU A 283 -20.37 -6.31 -17.11
CA LEU A 283 -19.43 -5.70 -16.16
C LEU A 283 -18.26 -4.98 -16.87
N LEU A 284 -17.65 -5.63 -17.88
CA LEU A 284 -16.56 -5.02 -18.64
C LEU A 284 -16.99 -3.71 -19.33
N TYR A 285 -18.19 -3.69 -19.91
CA TYR A 285 -18.73 -2.49 -20.55
C TYR A 285 -19.00 -1.37 -19.54
N GLN A 286 -19.52 -1.72 -18.37
CA GLN A 286 -19.72 -0.75 -17.30
C GLN A 286 -18.40 -0.15 -16.81
N LEU A 287 -17.35 -0.96 -16.68
CA LEU A 287 -16.00 -0.49 -16.33
C LEU A 287 -15.48 0.51 -17.37
N GLU A 288 -15.56 0.20 -18.67
CA GLU A 288 -15.14 1.12 -19.73
C GLU A 288 -15.94 2.43 -19.73
N ARG A 289 -17.23 2.36 -19.40
CA ARG A 289 -18.08 3.55 -19.26
C ARG A 289 -17.60 4.44 -18.11
N ASP A 290 -17.34 3.86 -16.94
CA ASP A 290 -16.85 4.61 -15.78
C ASP A 290 -15.44 5.16 -16.04
N ALA A 291 -14.57 4.40 -16.73
CA ALA A 291 -13.25 4.87 -17.17
C ALA A 291 -13.34 6.07 -18.13
N ASN A 292 -14.31 6.07 -19.06
CA ASN A 292 -14.56 7.18 -19.96
C ASN A 292 -15.14 8.41 -19.23
N ALA A 293 -16.01 8.19 -18.25
CA ALA A 293 -16.54 9.26 -17.40
C ALA A 293 -15.43 9.97 -16.63
N ILE A 294 -14.45 9.23 -16.09
CA ILE A 294 -13.23 9.81 -15.49
C ILE A 294 -12.49 10.69 -16.50
N GLY A 295 -12.36 10.24 -17.74
CA GLY A 295 -11.71 11.02 -18.80
C GLY A 295 -12.45 12.32 -19.14
N GLN A 296 -13.78 12.28 -19.16
CA GLN A 296 -14.60 13.47 -19.36
C GLN A 296 -14.47 14.46 -18.20
N GLN A 297 -14.47 13.99 -16.95
CA GLN A 297 -14.40 14.86 -15.77
C GLN A 297 -13.01 15.45 -15.55
N THR A 298 -11.96 14.66 -15.76
CA THR A 298 -10.58 15.10 -15.50
C THR A 298 -9.95 15.81 -16.69
N ARG A 299 -10.42 15.56 -17.92
CA ARG A 299 -9.82 16.07 -19.17
C ARG A 299 -8.32 15.72 -19.30
N ARG A 300 -7.90 14.59 -18.73
CA ARG A 300 -6.51 14.10 -18.78
C ARG A 300 -6.36 12.72 -19.42
N GLY A 301 -7.47 11.99 -19.58
CA GLY A 301 -7.50 10.67 -20.19
C GLY A 301 -8.43 9.72 -19.46
N LYS A 302 -8.78 8.60 -20.10
CA LYS A 302 -9.62 7.57 -19.48
C LYS A 302 -8.91 6.93 -18.28
N GLY A 303 -9.70 6.37 -17.36
CA GLY A 303 -9.18 5.54 -16.27
C GLY A 303 -8.25 4.43 -16.80
N ASN A 304 -7.08 4.27 -16.19
CA ASN A 304 -6.00 3.41 -16.67
C ASN A 304 -5.65 2.26 -15.73
N ILE A 305 -6.09 2.31 -14.47
CA ILE A 305 -5.82 1.30 -13.44
C ILE A 305 -7.13 0.99 -12.72
N ILE A 306 -7.36 -0.29 -12.45
CA ILE A 306 -8.42 -0.78 -11.56
C ILE A 306 -7.78 -1.57 -10.41
N ILE A 307 -8.29 -1.35 -9.21
CA ILE A 307 -7.94 -2.13 -8.01
C ILE A 307 -9.23 -2.80 -7.57
N CYS A 308 -9.27 -4.13 -7.61
CA CYS A 308 -10.43 -4.96 -7.25
C CYS A 308 -10.01 -6.08 -6.31
#